data_AF-A0A2N3T743-F1
#
_entry.id   AF-A0A2N3T743-F1
#
_cell.length_a   1.000
_cell.length_b   1.000
_cell.length_c   1.000
_cell.angle_alpha   90.00
_cell.angle_beta   90.00
_cell.angle_gamma   90.00
#
_symmetry.space_group_name_H-M   'P 1'
#
loop_
_entity.id
_entity.type
_entity.pdbx_description
1 polymer ?
#
loop_
_entity_poly.entity_id
_entity_poly.type
_entity_poly.pdbx_seq_one_letter_code
_entity_poly.pdbx_strand_id
1 'polypeptide(L)'
;MKMKNYLQILIALSFTFFNQLYAQDQMVHLLEPSRDGQKKQILQIGENNGVKLLAMASCKQCMPAVYTHNPDASKASGKSIYGTSGIYVIPYDENSYVSVAPKTPAVAIGEGIWETFLYANFFSEDKAKVAGMTKTKVEAWAIDFSKQIMTGGVGAQAVDSESNLYYPAAKELHNGESFNSVTIDITKGKEIRLNFPNGHGERYSFMAELSKVLGVEVYSVGGNRREYMFVESPLSILWAKYSSGNDLGKSTWGTYEKFNNFHKDQKVIRNLLVSKEAQDKIDAKLADWSLKAKEYVEKTYAAKVAKDIKNRRLPSKGLSNSALEKQAIVAAKSWANQYNWEETITKAYFTGNDWSIYRNSLGVQLGRRISGVIVMKRKDGTCSFHHATFAQQYNGSGYQKVFTEGIVPGQNVLECKYVN
;
A
#
# COMPACT_ATOMS: atom_id res chain seq x y z
N MET A 1 -1.06 1.19 -31.21
CA MET A 1 -2.54 1.31 -31.18
C MET A 1 -2.88 2.77 -30.85
N LYS A 2 -3.81 3.36 -31.60
CA LYS A 2 -3.93 4.79 -31.96
C LYS A 2 -4.11 5.74 -30.76
N MET A 3 -3.33 6.84 -30.77
CA MET A 3 -3.59 8.05 -29.99
C MET A 3 -4.97 8.60 -30.39
N LYS A 4 -5.89 8.71 -29.42
CA LYS A 4 -7.17 9.40 -29.62
C LYS A 4 -6.97 10.88 -29.31
N ASN A 5 -7.23 11.67 -30.34
CA ASN A 5 -7.37 13.13 -30.37
C ASN A 5 -8.09 13.69 -29.13
N TYR A 6 -7.38 14.48 -28.33
CA TYR A 6 -7.99 15.54 -27.55
C TYR A 6 -8.31 16.68 -28.50
N LEU A 7 -9.49 16.62 -29.11
CA LEU A 7 -10.06 17.75 -29.83
C LEU A 7 -10.41 18.81 -28.77
N GLN A 8 -9.60 19.87 -28.72
CA GLN A 8 -9.94 21.11 -28.03
C GLN A 8 -11.28 21.61 -28.59
N ILE A 9 -12.34 21.46 -27.82
CA ILE A 9 -13.56 22.22 -28.05
C ILE A 9 -13.27 23.65 -27.57
N LEU A 10 -12.75 24.48 -28.47
CA LEU A 10 -12.90 25.92 -28.37
C LEU A 10 -14.39 26.21 -28.56
N ILE A 11 -15.15 26.25 -27.45
CA ILE A 11 -16.48 26.85 -27.49
C ILE A 11 -16.24 28.35 -27.65
N ALA A 12 -16.41 28.84 -28.87
CA ALA A 12 -16.64 30.26 -29.12
C ALA A 12 -17.99 30.63 -28.49
N LEU A 13 -17.97 30.95 -27.20
CA LEU A 13 -19.07 31.58 -26.49
C LEU A 13 -19.18 33.00 -27.03
N SER A 14 -19.95 33.15 -28.11
CA SER A 14 -20.55 34.43 -28.47
C SER A 14 -21.41 34.90 -27.29
N PHE A 15 -21.26 36.18 -26.92
CA PHE A 15 -21.81 36.82 -25.73
C PHE A 15 -23.35 36.72 -25.59
N THR A 16 -24.06 36.21 -26.59
CA THR A 16 -25.51 36.01 -26.55
C THR A 16 -25.95 34.90 -25.57
N PHE A 17 -25.06 34.01 -25.11
CA PHE A 17 -25.39 32.97 -24.12
C PHE A 17 -25.09 33.34 -22.65
N PHE A 18 -24.51 34.52 -22.37
CA PHE A 18 -24.16 34.94 -20.99
C PHE A 18 -25.17 35.90 -20.34
N ASN A 19 -26.33 36.18 -20.98
CA ASN A 19 -27.36 37.09 -20.47
C ASN A 19 -28.16 36.57 -19.26
N GLN A 20 -27.74 35.49 -18.60
CA GLN A 20 -28.38 34.97 -17.38
C GLN A 20 -27.47 34.95 -16.15
N LEU A 21 -26.29 35.58 -16.21
CA LEU A 21 -25.61 35.96 -14.97
C LEU A 21 -26.35 37.19 -14.40
N TYR A 22 -27.19 36.97 -13.37
CA TYR A 22 -27.71 38.04 -12.50
C TYR A 22 -26.58 38.63 -11.62
N ALA A 23 -25.44 38.98 -12.24
CA ALA A 23 -24.23 39.42 -11.56
C ALA A 23 -24.12 40.95 -11.64
N GLN A 24 -23.87 41.59 -10.50
CA GLN A 24 -23.58 43.03 -10.45
C GLN A 24 -22.15 43.29 -10.95
N ASP A 25 -21.98 44.31 -11.81
CA ASP A 25 -20.67 44.76 -12.29
C ASP A 25 -19.87 45.37 -11.12
N GLN A 26 -18.74 44.77 -10.77
CA GLN A 26 -17.78 45.31 -9.80
C GLN A 26 -16.54 45.83 -10.55
N MET A 27 -16.30 47.14 -10.53
CA MET A 27 -15.09 47.72 -11.14
C MET A 27 -13.91 47.63 -10.18
N VAL A 28 -12.91 46.80 -10.52
CA VAL A 28 -11.72 46.60 -9.68
C VAL A 28 -10.48 47.21 -10.31
N HIS A 29 -9.62 47.79 -9.47
CA HIS A 29 -8.27 48.25 -9.79
C HIS A 29 -7.26 47.14 -9.57
N LEU A 30 -6.24 47.07 -10.44
CA LEU A 30 -5.23 46.01 -10.45
C LEU A 30 -3.88 46.53 -9.96
N LEU A 31 -3.18 45.70 -9.17
CA LEU A 31 -1.78 45.94 -8.79
C LEU A 31 -0.87 45.86 -10.03
N GLU A 32 -0.89 44.72 -10.71
CA GLU A 32 -0.21 44.50 -11.99
C GLU A 32 -1.22 44.58 -13.14
N PRO A 33 -0.91 45.25 -14.27
CA PRO A 33 -1.80 45.31 -15.42
C PRO A 33 -2.22 43.91 -15.89
N SER A 34 -3.44 43.81 -16.43
CA SER A 34 -3.88 42.62 -17.16
C SER A 34 -3.06 42.43 -18.45
N ARG A 35 -3.21 41.27 -19.12
CA ARG A 35 -2.43 40.91 -20.31
C ARG A 35 -2.55 41.91 -21.47
N ASP A 36 -3.65 42.65 -21.54
CA ASP A 36 -3.94 43.71 -22.51
C ASP A 36 -3.49 45.11 -22.03
N GLY A 37 -2.72 45.17 -20.92
CA GLY A 37 -2.16 46.41 -20.37
C GLY A 37 -3.11 47.24 -19.51
N GLN A 38 -4.36 46.79 -19.30
CA GLN A 38 -5.34 47.54 -18.52
C GLN A 38 -5.08 47.43 -17.00
N LYS A 39 -5.27 48.55 -16.28
CA LYS A 39 -5.18 48.59 -14.80
C LYS A 39 -6.54 48.53 -14.09
N LYS A 40 -7.61 48.26 -14.85
CA LYS A 40 -8.97 48.10 -14.34
C LYS A 40 -9.65 46.94 -15.05
N GLN A 41 -10.48 46.20 -14.33
CA GLN A 41 -11.30 45.14 -14.88
C GLN A 41 -12.71 45.18 -14.28
N ILE A 42 -13.67 44.64 -15.01
CA ILE A 42 -15.01 44.30 -14.54
C ILE A 42 -14.93 42.90 -13.96
N LEU A 43 -15.28 42.76 -12.69
CA LEU A 43 -15.46 41.48 -12.01
C LEU A 43 -16.96 41.22 -11.84
N GLN A 44 -17.38 40.00 -12.13
CA GLN A 44 -18.75 39.53 -11.95
C GLN A 44 -18.72 38.16 -11.26
N ILE A 45 -19.60 37.97 -10.29
CA ILE A 45 -19.86 36.67 -9.67
C ILE A 45 -21.31 36.30 -9.94
N GLY A 46 -21.54 35.09 -10.42
CA GLY A 46 -22.90 34.59 -10.60
C GLY A 46 -22.94 33.08 -10.79
N GLU A 47 -24.04 32.59 -11.33
CA GLU A 47 -24.29 31.16 -11.50
C GLU A 47 -24.70 30.86 -12.95
N ASN A 48 -24.22 29.73 -13.48
CA ASN A 48 -24.63 29.20 -14.77
C ASN A 48 -24.84 27.68 -14.65
N ASN A 49 -26.06 27.20 -14.94
CA ASN A 49 -26.43 25.79 -14.83
C ASN A 49 -26.06 25.15 -13.47
N GLY A 50 -26.32 25.86 -12.37
CA GLY A 50 -25.99 25.38 -11.01
C GLY A 50 -24.51 25.51 -10.63
N VAL A 51 -23.65 26.02 -11.52
CA VAL A 51 -22.23 26.21 -11.27
C VAL A 51 -21.97 27.67 -10.95
N LYS A 52 -21.43 27.94 -9.74
CA LYS A 52 -20.98 29.28 -9.36
C LYS A 52 -19.69 29.63 -10.10
N LEU A 53 -19.67 30.82 -10.71
CA LEU A 53 -18.60 31.31 -11.56
C LEU A 53 -18.17 32.72 -11.11
N LEU A 54 -16.89 33.01 -11.32
CA LEU A 54 -16.34 34.36 -11.28
C LEU A 54 -15.78 34.69 -12.66
N ALA A 55 -16.13 35.83 -13.21
CA ALA A 55 -15.69 36.31 -14.52
C ALA A 55 -14.96 37.65 -14.37
N MET A 56 -13.82 37.80 -15.06
CA MET A 56 -13.04 39.04 -15.10
C MET A 56 -12.75 39.45 -16.53
N ALA A 57 -13.09 40.68 -16.90
CA ALA A 57 -12.89 41.21 -18.26
C ALA A 57 -12.44 42.68 -18.21
N SER A 58 -11.65 43.11 -19.19
CA SER A 58 -11.21 44.51 -19.29
C SER A 58 -12.30 45.47 -19.80
N CYS A 59 -13.34 44.95 -20.44
CA CYS A 59 -14.47 45.70 -20.97
C CYS A 59 -15.71 44.81 -21.13
N LYS A 60 -16.90 45.40 -21.29
CA LYS A 60 -18.17 44.65 -21.41
C LYS A 60 -18.25 43.74 -22.65
N GLN A 61 -17.50 44.05 -23.69
CA GLN A 61 -17.45 43.29 -24.95
C GLN A 61 -16.23 42.36 -25.02
N CYS A 62 -15.36 42.41 -24.01
CA CYS A 62 -14.12 41.64 -23.97
C CYS A 62 -14.41 40.22 -23.51
N MET A 63 -13.70 39.23 -24.07
CA MET A 63 -13.81 37.85 -23.63
C MET A 63 -13.32 37.73 -22.16
N PRO A 64 -14.17 37.28 -21.22
CA PRO A 64 -13.79 37.20 -19.82
C PRO A 64 -12.88 36.00 -19.55
N ALA A 65 -11.98 36.15 -18.58
CA ALA A 65 -11.39 35.02 -17.88
C ALA A 65 -12.44 34.48 -16.88
N VAL A 66 -12.81 33.21 -17.02
CA VAL A 66 -13.84 32.57 -16.20
C VAL A 66 -13.21 31.55 -15.26
N TYR A 67 -13.57 31.64 -13.99
CA TYR A 67 -13.09 30.80 -12.90
C TYR A 67 -14.27 30.06 -12.30
N THR A 68 -14.09 28.77 -12.02
CA THR A 68 -15.13 27.92 -11.44
C THR A 68 -14.97 27.86 -9.92
N HIS A 69 -16.07 27.93 -9.20
CA HIS A 69 -16.06 27.80 -7.74
C HIS A 69 -15.45 26.45 -7.32
N ASN A 70 -14.50 26.48 -6.37
CA ASN A 70 -13.88 25.30 -5.79
C ASN A 70 -14.57 25.00 -4.44
N PRO A 71 -15.55 24.08 -4.38
CA PRO A 71 -16.34 23.86 -3.18
C PRO A 71 -15.50 23.35 -2.00
N ASP A 72 -14.54 22.45 -2.25
CA ASP A 72 -13.75 21.81 -1.19
C ASP A 72 -12.82 22.80 -0.49
N ALA A 73 -12.07 23.58 -1.27
CA ALA A 73 -11.20 24.62 -0.73
C ALA A 73 -12.00 25.76 -0.08
N SER A 74 -13.14 26.12 -0.69
CA SER A 74 -14.00 27.19 -0.17
C SER A 74 -14.55 26.83 1.19
N LYS A 75 -15.02 25.58 1.32
CA LYS A 75 -15.49 25.03 2.59
C LYS A 75 -14.38 25.02 3.64
N ALA A 76 -13.18 24.54 3.29
CA ALA A 76 -12.05 24.46 4.21
C ALA A 76 -11.59 25.83 4.75
N SER A 77 -11.71 26.88 3.95
CA SER A 77 -11.27 28.24 4.30
C SER A 77 -12.38 29.15 4.84
N GLY A 78 -13.64 28.83 4.58
CA GLY A 78 -14.78 29.72 4.80
C GLY A 78 -14.90 30.86 3.77
N LYS A 79 -14.11 30.85 2.69
CA LYS A 79 -14.11 31.88 1.63
C LYS A 79 -14.54 31.28 0.30
N SER A 80 -15.25 32.03 -0.54
CA SER A 80 -15.62 31.56 -1.89
C SER A 80 -14.41 31.62 -2.83
N ILE A 81 -13.70 30.51 -2.98
CA ILE A 81 -12.52 30.37 -3.84
C ILE A 81 -12.97 29.96 -5.24
N TYR A 82 -12.40 30.62 -6.24
CA TYR A 82 -12.61 30.30 -7.65
C TYR A 82 -11.27 29.91 -8.29
N GLY A 83 -11.29 28.99 -9.25
CA GLY A 83 -10.07 28.59 -9.95
C GLY A 83 -10.32 28.09 -11.36
N THR A 84 -9.27 28.17 -12.17
CA THR A 84 -9.20 27.57 -13.51
C THR A 84 -7.74 27.39 -13.90
N SER A 85 -7.39 26.24 -14.50
CA SER A 85 -6.05 25.96 -15.04
C SER A 85 -4.87 26.33 -14.11
N GLY A 86 -4.98 26.08 -12.80
CA GLY A 86 -3.94 26.36 -11.80
C GLY A 86 -3.86 27.82 -11.32
N ILE A 87 -4.74 28.70 -11.78
CA ILE A 87 -4.92 30.06 -11.27
C ILE A 87 -6.09 30.06 -10.31
N TYR A 88 -5.91 30.68 -9.15
CA TYR A 88 -6.94 30.86 -8.13
C TYR A 88 -7.27 32.34 -8.00
N VAL A 89 -8.54 32.65 -7.71
CA VAL A 89 -9.04 33.97 -7.32
C VAL A 89 -9.73 33.80 -5.97
N ILE A 90 -9.23 34.51 -4.96
CA ILE A 90 -9.56 34.30 -3.56
C ILE A 90 -9.95 35.64 -2.94
N PRO A 91 -11.12 35.74 -2.27
CA PRO A 91 -11.49 36.93 -1.52
C PRO A 91 -10.48 37.24 -0.42
N TYR A 92 -9.83 38.40 -0.53
CA TYR A 92 -8.98 38.94 0.54
C TYR A 92 -9.88 39.45 1.67
N ASP A 93 -10.85 40.30 1.31
CA ASP A 93 -11.98 40.79 2.13
C ASP A 93 -13.18 41.13 1.22
N GLU A 94 -14.15 41.91 1.71
CA GLU A 94 -15.43 42.18 1.04
C GLU A 94 -15.27 42.75 -0.38
N ASN A 95 -14.30 43.64 -0.60
CA ASN A 95 -14.16 44.40 -1.85
C ASN A 95 -12.79 44.18 -2.51
N SER A 96 -12.09 43.10 -2.16
CA SER A 96 -10.74 42.83 -2.64
C SER A 96 -10.46 41.35 -2.84
N TYR A 97 -9.65 41.04 -3.84
CA TYR A 97 -9.31 39.68 -4.24
C TYR A 97 -7.80 39.54 -4.47
N VAL A 98 -7.28 38.36 -4.17
CA VAL A 98 -5.94 37.91 -4.56
C VAL A 98 -6.10 36.92 -5.70
N SER A 99 -5.32 37.08 -6.78
CA SER A 99 -5.17 36.01 -7.78
C SER A 99 -3.75 35.53 -7.86
N VAL A 100 -3.58 34.22 -7.79
CA VAL A 100 -2.27 33.57 -7.74
C VAL A 100 -2.25 32.32 -8.59
N ALA A 101 -1.07 32.02 -9.14
CA ALA A 101 -0.77 30.74 -9.79
C ALA A 101 0.52 30.16 -9.17
N PRO A 102 0.41 29.12 -8.32
CA PRO A 102 1.58 28.46 -7.75
C PRO A 102 2.53 27.92 -8.83
N LYS A 103 3.84 27.95 -8.55
CA LYS A 103 4.87 27.46 -9.49
C LYS A 103 4.88 25.94 -9.62
N THR A 104 5.38 25.45 -10.75
CA THR A 104 5.49 24.02 -11.05
C THR A 104 6.56 23.30 -10.19
N PRO A 105 6.28 22.07 -9.70
CA PRO A 105 5.01 21.35 -9.81
C PRO A 105 3.91 22.06 -9.02
N ALA A 106 2.80 22.38 -9.69
CA ALA A 106 1.76 23.22 -9.12
C ALA A 106 1.03 22.44 -8.04
N VAL A 107 1.16 22.89 -6.79
CA VAL A 107 0.40 22.35 -5.66
C VAL A 107 -1.00 22.95 -5.70
N ALA A 108 -2.02 22.11 -5.89
CA ALA A 108 -3.39 22.59 -5.87
C ALA A 108 -3.78 23.12 -4.47
N ILE A 109 -4.72 24.07 -4.41
CA ILE A 109 -5.19 24.59 -3.13
C ILE A 109 -5.80 23.46 -2.28
N GLY A 110 -5.35 23.34 -1.02
CA GLY A 110 -5.78 22.28 -0.11
C GLY A 110 -5.08 20.93 -0.29
N GLU A 111 -4.10 20.84 -1.20
CA GLU A 111 -3.23 19.66 -1.38
C GLU A 111 -1.80 19.89 -0.84
N GLY A 112 -1.46 21.12 -0.44
CA GLY A 112 -0.18 21.47 0.18
C GLY A 112 -0.04 22.96 0.44
N ILE A 113 1.08 23.34 1.05
CA ILE A 113 1.43 24.74 1.31
C ILE A 113 2.11 25.31 0.05
N TRP A 114 1.68 26.48 -0.38
CA TRP A 114 2.32 27.20 -1.48
C TRP A 114 3.63 27.84 -1.01
N GLU A 115 4.60 27.91 -1.90
CA GLU A 115 5.93 28.48 -1.60
C GLU A 115 6.32 29.57 -2.60
N THR A 116 6.08 29.34 -3.89
CA THR A 116 6.46 30.25 -4.96
C THR A 116 5.37 30.33 -6.03
N PHE A 117 5.35 31.43 -6.78
CA PHE A 117 4.27 31.75 -7.71
C PHE A 117 4.81 32.13 -9.11
N LEU A 118 4.16 31.62 -10.16
CA LEU A 118 4.32 32.12 -11.53
C LEU A 118 3.63 33.46 -11.72
N TYR A 119 2.55 33.66 -10.97
CA TYR A 119 1.70 34.84 -11.05
C TYR A 119 1.13 35.14 -9.67
N ALA A 120 1.13 36.43 -9.30
CA ALA A 120 0.48 36.94 -8.11
C ALA A 120 0.01 38.37 -8.40
N ASN A 121 -1.27 38.64 -8.14
CA ASN A 121 -1.88 39.94 -8.36
C ASN A 121 -2.95 40.22 -7.29
N PHE A 122 -3.29 41.50 -7.15
CA PHE A 122 -4.29 41.99 -6.22
C PHE A 122 -5.28 42.88 -6.95
N PHE A 123 -6.57 42.70 -6.64
CA PHE A 123 -7.69 43.43 -7.21
C PHE A 123 -8.49 44.05 -6.08
N SER A 124 -8.91 45.30 -6.23
CA SER A 124 -9.75 45.97 -5.24
C SER A 124 -10.56 47.10 -5.86
N GLU A 125 -11.77 47.33 -5.40
CA GLU A 125 -12.53 48.55 -5.75
C GLU A 125 -11.84 49.80 -5.20
N ASP A 126 -11.14 49.68 -4.07
CA ASP A 126 -10.35 50.76 -3.50
C ASP A 126 -8.97 50.86 -4.18
N LYS A 127 -8.78 51.93 -4.96
CA LYS A 127 -7.52 52.27 -5.63
C LYS A 127 -6.37 52.55 -4.66
N ALA A 128 -6.63 53.15 -3.50
CA ALA A 128 -5.59 53.46 -2.52
C ALA A 128 -5.02 52.17 -1.91
N LYS A 129 -5.90 51.20 -1.65
CA LYS A 129 -5.50 49.86 -1.18
C LYS A 129 -4.59 49.13 -2.16
N VAL A 130 -4.89 49.22 -3.47
CA VAL A 130 -4.02 48.68 -4.52
C VAL A 130 -2.64 49.36 -4.49
N ALA A 131 -2.59 50.68 -4.33
CA ALA A 131 -1.34 51.43 -4.27
C ALA A 131 -0.47 51.08 -3.04
N GLY A 132 -1.08 50.67 -1.93
CA GLY A 132 -0.38 50.20 -0.73
C GLY A 132 0.04 48.72 -0.76
N MET A 133 -0.40 47.98 -1.78
CA MET A 133 -0.10 46.57 -1.95
C MET A 133 1.18 46.36 -2.76
N THR A 134 1.87 45.25 -2.52
CA THR A 134 3.01 44.83 -3.32
C THR A 134 2.87 43.36 -3.66
N LYS A 135 3.54 42.92 -4.73
CA LYS A 135 3.53 41.51 -5.12
C LYS A 135 3.99 40.60 -3.96
N THR A 136 5.04 41.00 -3.23
CA THR A 136 5.53 40.26 -2.06
C THR A 136 4.47 40.11 -0.95
N LYS A 137 3.67 41.16 -0.67
CA LYS A 137 2.58 41.07 0.30
C LYS A 137 1.49 40.09 -0.16
N VAL A 138 1.18 40.07 -1.44
CA VAL A 138 0.21 39.15 -2.04
C VAL A 138 0.69 37.71 -1.93
N GLU A 139 1.95 37.45 -2.28
CA GLU A 139 2.56 36.13 -2.20
C GLU A 139 2.62 35.65 -0.74
N ALA A 140 3.08 36.48 0.19
CA ALA A 140 3.11 36.15 1.61
C ALA A 140 1.72 35.80 2.16
N TRP A 141 0.71 36.61 1.82
CA TRP A 141 -0.67 36.32 2.20
C TRP A 141 -1.17 34.99 1.61
N ALA A 142 -0.85 34.70 0.35
CA ALA A 142 -1.27 33.45 -0.30
C ALA A 142 -0.59 32.22 0.33
N ILE A 143 0.68 32.33 0.73
CA ILE A 143 1.41 31.29 1.48
C ILE A 143 0.70 31.06 2.82
N ASP A 144 0.46 32.11 3.60
CA ASP A 144 -0.21 32.01 4.90
C ASP A 144 -1.63 31.44 4.78
N PHE A 145 -2.36 31.85 3.75
CA PHE A 145 -3.70 31.34 3.47
C PHE A 145 -3.68 29.84 3.12
N SER A 146 -2.76 29.40 2.26
CA SER A 146 -2.60 27.98 1.95
C SER A 146 -2.22 27.16 3.19
N LYS A 147 -1.32 27.68 4.03
CA LYS A 147 -0.94 27.09 5.31
C LYS A 147 -2.13 26.98 6.24
N GLN A 148 -2.95 28.02 6.35
CA GLN A 148 -4.17 28.01 7.15
C GLN A 148 -5.15 26.93 6.68
N ILE A 149 -5.34 26.75 5.37
CA ILE A 149 -6.19 25.66 4.85
C ILE A 149 -5.61 24.29 5.27
N MET A 150 -4.29 24.11 5.22
CA MET A 150 -3.64 22.85 5.53
C MET A 150 -3.64 22.52 7.04
N THR A 151 -3.49 23.52 7.90
CA THR A 151 -3.45 23.35 9.37
C THR A 151 -4.82 23.58 10.03
N GLY A 152 -5.84 23.89 9.23
CA GLY A 152 -7.25 23.79 9.59
C GLY A 152 -7.93 25.10 9.95
N GLY A 153 -8.07 25.94 8.92
CA GLY A 153 -8.76 27.23 8.91
C GLY A 153 -10.21 27.22 9.38
N VAL A 154 -10.81 28.41 9.34
CA VAL A 154 -12.04 28.81 10.05
C VAL A 154 -13.33 28.13 9.55
N GLY A 155 -13.24 27.21 8.58
CA GLY A 155 -14.39 26.53 7.95
C GLY A 155 -14.50 25.02 8.21
N ALA A 156 -13.97 24.53 9.33
CA ALA A 156 -13.99 23.09 9.63
C ALA A 156 -15.44 22.54 9.60
N GLN A 157 -15.69 21.62 8.67
CA GLN A 157 -16.93 20.85 8.67
C GLN A 157 -16.96 19.98 9.93
N ALA A 158 -18.11 19.93 10.61
CA ALA A 158 -18.31 18.92 11.64
C ALA A 158 -18.06 17.53 11.04
N VAL A 159 -17.26 16.71 11.73
CA VAL A 159 -17.02 15.34 11.32
C VAL A 159 -18.35 14.60 11.36
N ASP A 160 -18.82 14.13 10.21
CA ASP A 160 -19.96 13.22 10.16
C ASP A 160 -19.48 11.83 10.60
N SER A 161 -19.62 11.54 11.89
CA SER A 161 -19.20 10.27 12.46
C SER A 161 -19.99 9.08 11.93
N GLU A 162 -21.21 9.30 11.42
CA GLU A 162 -22.12 8.26 10.93
C GLU A 162 -21.88 7.94 9.46
N SER A 163 -21.33 8.88 8.69
CA SER A 163 -20.97 8.65 7.28
C SER A 163 -19.83 7.66 7.12
N ASN A 164 -19.91 6.76 6.13
CA ASN A 164 -18.81 5.87 5.76
C ASN A 164 -17.80 6.54 4.81
N LEU A 165 -17.88 7.86 4.60
CA LEU A 165 -16.95 8.60 3.75
C LEU A 165 -15.62 8.85 4.47
N TYR A 166 -14.53 8.48 3.83
CA TYR A 166 -13.16 8.75 4.30
C TYR A 166 -12.37 9.50 3.23
N TYR A 167 -11.47 10.36 3.70
CA TYR A 167 -10.50 11.07 2.90
C TYR A 167 -9.14 10.40 3.06
N PRO A 168 -8.50 9.94 1.98
CA PRO A 168 -7.15 9.39 2.04
C PRO A 168 -6.10 10.50 1.99
N ALA A 169 -4.94 10.30 2.63
CA ALA A 169 -3.83 11.25 2.58
C ALA A 169 -3.19 11.33 1.20
N ALA A 170 -2.83 10.19 0.63
CA ALA A 170 -2.53 10.10 -0.79
C ALA A 170 -3.81 9.77 -1.57
N LYS A 171 -4.01 10.38 -2.75
CA LYS A 171 -5.16 10.04 -3.61
C LYS A 171 -5.13 8.54 -3.92
N GLU A 172 -6.27 7.89 -3.75
CA GLU A 172 -6.39 6.47 -4.05
C GLU A 172 -6.48 6.25 -5.55
N LEU A 173 -5.60 5.41 -6.10
CA LEU A 173 -5.54 5.12 -7.52
C LEU A 173 -6.14 3.73 -7.79
N HIS A 174 -7.24 3.68 -8.51
CA HIS A 174 -7.84 2.42 -8.94
C HIS A 174 -8.16 2.49 -10.44
N ASN A 175 -7.63 1.52 -11.21
CA ASN A 175 -7.78 1.46 -12.67
C ASN A 175 -7.41 2.76 -13.42
N GLY A 176 -6.41 3.49 -12.92
CA GLY A 176 -5.94 4.75 -13.51
C GLY A 176 -6.76 5.97 -13.12
N GLU A 177 -7.84 5.81 -12.37
CA GLU A 177 -8.64 6.89 -11.80
C GLU A 177 -8.19 7.20 -10.38
N SER A 178 -8.09 8.49 -10.05
CA SER A 178 -7.65 8.95 -8.74
C SER A 178 -8.82 9.52 -7.93
N PHE A 179 -8.92 9.12 -6.67
CA PHE A 179 -10.02 9.47 -5.79
C PHE A 179 -9.54 10.23 -4.55
N ASN A 180 -10.17 11.38 -4.29
CA ASN A 180 -9.93 12.21 -3.10
C ASN A 180 -10.80 11.78 -1.91
N SER A 181 -11.71 10.82 -2.11
CA SER A 181 -12.54 10.23 -1.06
C SER A 181 -13.01 8.85 -1.49
N VAL A 182 -13.27 8.00 -0.51
CA VAL A 182 -13.72 6.62 -0.67
C VAL A 182 -14.77 6.32 0.39
N THR A 183 -15.59 5.30 0.17
CA THR A 183 -16.49 4.80 1.22
C THR A 183 -15.90 3.55 1.85
N ILE A 184 -15.81 3.49 3.18
CA ILE A 184 -15.28 2.33 3.89
C ILE A 184 -16.35 1.77 4.83
N ASP A 185 -16.82 0.55 4.53
CA ASP A 185 -17.76 -0.16 5.38
C ASP A 185 -17.00 -1.10 6.31
N ILE A 186 -17.15 -0.92 7.62
CA ILE A 186 -16.48 -1.73 8.64
C ILE A 186 -17.50 -2.67 9.27
N THR A 187 -17.33 -3.98 9.08
CA THR A 187 -18.01 -5.00 9.88
C THR A 187 -17.05 -5.52 10.93
N LYS A 188 -17.16 -4.97 12.14
CA LYS A 188 -16.24 -5.21 13.26
C LYS A 188 -15.94 -6.70 13.47
N GLY A 189 -14.65 -7.03 13.54
CA GLY A 189 -14.18 -8.41 13.76
C GLY A 189 -14.47 -9.38 12.62
N LYS A 190 -14.85 -8.88 11.44
CA LYS A 190 -15.19 -9.71 10.28
C LYS A 190 -14.51 -9.23 9.00
N GLU A 191 -14.85 -8.03 8.53
CA GLU A 191 -14.32 -7.51 7.26
C GLU A 191 -14.38 -5.99 7.18
N ILE A 192 -13.56 -5.44 6.29
CA ILE A 192 -13.67 -4.07 5.78
C ILE A 192 -13.93 -4.14 4.27
N ARG A 193 -14.81 -3.28 3.77
CA ARG A 193 -14.99 -3.03 2.33
C ARG A 193 -14.57 -1.61 2.00
N LEU A 194 -13.53 -1.48 1.18
CA LEU A 194 -13.09 -0.22 0.59
C LEU A 194 -13.81 -0.07 -0.76
N ASN A 195 -14.74 0.88 -0.87
CA ASN A 195 -15.51 1.11 -2.08
C ASN A 195 -15.06 2.42 -2.77
N PHE A 196 -14.77 2.31 -4.06
CA PHE A 196 -14.39 3.43 -4.91
C PHE A 196 -15.62 4.03 -5.61
N PRO A 197 -15.62 5.35 -5.89
CA PRO A 197 -16.72 6.02 -6.60
C PRO A 197 -17.09 5.44 -7.96
N ASN A 198 -16.19 4.71 -8.62
CA ASN A 198 -16.47 4.02 -9.89
C ASN A 198 -17.19 2.67 -9.73
N GLY A 199 -17.66 2.34 -8.52
CA GLY A 199 -18.42 1.13 -8.22
C GLY A 199 -17.58 -0.12 -7.95
N HIS A 200 -16.26 -0.02 -8.02
CA HIS A 200 -15.36 -1.09 -7.60
C HIS A 200 -15.17 -1.11 -6.09
N GLY A 201 -14.82 -2.27 -5.54
CA GLY A 201 -14.47 -2.37 -4.13
C GLY A 201 -13.51 -3.50 -3.80
N GLU A 202 -12.81 -3.33 -2.71
CA GLU A 202 -11.84 -4.28 -2.18
C GLU A 202 -12.29 -4.78 -0.81
N ARG A 203 -12.08 -6.07 -0.57
CA ARG A 203 -12.48 -6.72 0.68
C ARG A 203 -11.25 -7.12 1.48
N TYR A 204 -11.19 -6.63 2.71
CA TYR A 204 -10.16 -6.99 3.67
C TYR A 204 -10.78 -7.89 4.75
N SER A 205 -10.17 -9.06 4.99
CA SER A 205 -10.63 -10.05 5.97
C SER A 205 -9.95 -9.87 7.31
N PHE A 206 -10.71 -9.99 8.41
CA PHE A 206 -10.20 -9.81 9.76
C PHE A 206 -9.14 -10.84 10.15
N MET A 207 -8.06 -10.38 10.77
CA MET A 207 -6.96 -11.21 11.25
C MET A 207 -7.01 -11.30 12.78
N ALA A 208 -7.83 -12.19 13.33
CA ALA A 208 -8.13 -12.25 14.76
C ALA A 208 -6.89 -12.35 15.67
N GLU A 209 -5.97 -13.27 15.36
CA GLU A 209 -4.78 -13.50 16.18
C GLU A 209 -3.82 -12.31 16.18
N LEU A 210 -3.52 -11.74 15.00
CA LEU A 210 -2.69 -10.54 14.93
C LEU A 210 -3.38 -9.34 15.56
N SER A 211 -4.70 -9.19 15.37
CA SER A 211 -5.44 -8.08 15.99
C SER A 211 -5.34 -8.11 17.51
N LYS A 212 -5.46 -9.31 18.09
CA LYS A 212 -5.29 -9.52 19.54
C LYS A 212 -3.87 -9.17 20.02
N VAL A 213 -2.84 -9.59 19.28
CA VAL A 213 -1.44 -9.36 19.65
C VAL A 213 -1.05 -7.88 19.53
N LEU A 214 -1.53 -7.21 18.50
CA LEU A 214 -1.18 -5.82 18.22
C LEU A 214 -2.03 -4.80 19.00
N GLY A 215 -3.17 -5.24 19.56
CA GLY A 215 -4.10 -4.36 20.26
C GLY A 215 -4.85 -3.39 19.33
N VAL A 216 -4.91 -3.70 18.04
CA VAL A 216 -5.59 -2.92 17.00
C VAL A 216 -6.26 -3.90 16.04
N GLU A 217 -7.43 -3.57 15.49
CA GLU A 217 -8.05 -4.46 14.51
C GLU A 217 -7.28 -4.43 13.19
N VAL A 218 -6.83 -5.60 12.75
CA VAL A 218 -6.04 -5.79 11.53
C VAL A 218 -6.85 -6.59 10.52
N TYR A 219 -6.85 -6.12 9.29
CA TYR A 219 -7.51 -6.77 8.17
C TYR A 219 -6.53 -6.91 7.01
N SER A 220 -6.64 -8.00 6.24
CA SER A 220 -5.80 -8.24 5.06
C SER A 220 -6.65 -8.47 3.82
N VAL A 221 -6.24 -7.89 2.69
CA VAL A 221 -6.88 -8.16 1.39
C VAL A 221 -6.61 -9.59 0.89
N GLY A 222 -5.65 -10.29 1.51
CA GLY A 222 -5.25 -11.64 1.14
C GLY A 222 -4.41 -11.71 -0.15
N GLY A 223 -4.09 -12.94 -0.55
CA GLY A 223 -3.24 -13.21 -1.71
C GLY A 223 -1.84 -12.61 -1.57
N ASN A 224 -1.21 -12.30 -2.71
CA ASN A 224 0.15 -11.76 -2.77
C ASN A 224 0.20 -10.22 -2.75
N ARG A 225 -0.90 -9.56 -2.39
CA ARG A 225 -1.00 -8.09 -2.41
C ARG A 225 -0.24 -7.43 -1.27
N ARG A 226 -0.13 -8.12 -0.11
CA ARG A 226 0.60 -7.67 1.09
C ARG A 226 0.10 -6.32 1.62
N GLU A 227 -1.21 -6.13 1.54
CA GLU A 227 -1.90 -4.92 1.95
C GLU A 227 -2.77 -5.20 3.18
N TYR A 228 -2.72 -4.27 4.12
CA TYR A 228 -3.32 -4.40 5.43
C TYR A 228 -4.02 -3.11 5.82
N MET A 229 -5.13 -3.24 6.54
CA MET A 229 -5.82 -2.12 7.17
C MET A 229 -5.80 -2.29 8.69
N PHE A 230 -5.41 -1.24 9.40
CA PHE A 230 -5.37 -1.12 10.85
C PHE A 230 -6.41 -0.09 11.27
N VAL A 231 -7.46 -0.52 11.98
CA VAL A 231 -8.53 0.38 12.45
C VAL A 231 -8.12 0.96 13.80
N GLU A 232 -7.54 2.15 13.79
CA GLU A 232 -7.16 2.85 15.03
C GLU A 232 -8.39 3.35 15.79
N SER A 233 -9.41 3.79 15.04
CA SER A 233 -10.72 4.18 15.55
C SER A 233 -11.74 4.13 14.42
N PRO A 234 -13.06 4.25 14.70
CA PRO A 234 -14.06 4.43 13.65
C PRO A 234 -13.80 5.64 12.75
N LEU A 235 -12.97 6.61 13.17
CA LEU A 235 -12.65 7.80 12.38
C LEU A 235 -11.35 7.69 11.57
N SER A 236 -10.43 6.81 11.97
CA SER A 236 -9.06 6.71 11.42
C SER A 236 -8.69 5.26 11.10
N ILE A 237 -8.32 5.02 9.84
CA ILE A 237 -7.86 3.73 9.35
C ILE A 237 -6.51 3.94 8.68
N LEU A 238 -5.50 3.20 9.14
CA LEU A 238 -4.21 3.14 8.48
C LEU A 238 -4.20 1.98 7.49
N TRP A 239 -3.85 2.27 6.25
CA TRP A 239 -3.56 1.27 5.25
C TRP A 239 -2.04 1.16 5.10
N ALA A 240 -1.54 -0.06 5.01
CA ALA A 240 -0.13 -0.34 4.86
C ALA A 240 0.11 -1.38 3.79
N LYS A 241 1.15 -1.20 3.00
CA LYS A 241 1.58 -2.12 1.95
C LYS A 241 3.05 -2.45 2.11
N TYR A 242 3.33 -3.75 2.13
CA TYR A 242 4.67 -4.29 2.18
C TYR A 242 5.19 -4.60 0.76
N SER A 243 6.48 -4.38 0.60
CA SER A 243 7.28 -4.59 -0.59
C SER A 243 7.44 -6.09 -0.89
N SER A 244 8.02 -6.40 -2.06
CA SER A 244 8.09 -7.79 -2.50
C SER A 244 9.01 -8.64 -1.64
N GLY A 245 8.51 -9.78 -1.16
CA GLY A 245 9.22 -10.66 -0.22
C GLY A 245 8.95 -10.33 1.25
N ASN A 246 8.35 -9.17 1.53
CA ASN A 246 7.98 -8.72 2.86
C ASN A 246 6.49 -8.98 3.13
N ASP A 247 6.11 -9.04 4.40
CA ASP A 247 4.72 -9.31 4.81
C ASP A 247 4.55 -8.98 6.30
N LEU A 248 3.33 -8.62 6.71
CA LEU A 248 3.04 -8.48 8.14
C LEU A 248 3.23 -9.83 8.83
N GLY A 249 4.10 -9.86 9.85
CA GLY A 249 4.47 -11.10 10.54
C GLY A 249 5.66 -11.85 9.96
N LYS A 250 6.27 -11.36 8.86
CA LYS A 250 7.51 -11.94 8.29
C LYS A 250 8.68 -10.95 8.33
N SER A 251 8.38 -9.66 8.18
CA SER A 251 9.36 -8.58 8.11
C SER A 251 9.00 -7.45 9.07
N THR A 252 10.01 -6.66 9.44
CA THR A 252 9.80 -5.37 10.12
C THR A 252 9.39 -4.29 9.12
N TRP A 253 8.79 -3.20 9.60
CA TRP A 253 8.55 -2.01 8.79
C TRP A 253 9.88 -1.39 8.34
N GLY A 254 9.91 -0.80 7.15
CA GLY A 254 11.14 -0.28 6.57
C GLY A 254 10.92 0.73 5.45
N THR A 255 12.02 1.18 4.85
CA THR A 255 12.07 2.32 3.91
C THR A 255 11.25 2.13 2.64
N TYR A 256 11.00 0.89 2.22
CA TYR A 256 10.26 0.59 0.99
C TYR A 256 8.77 0.35 1.21
N GLU A 257 8.35 0.38 2.48
CA GLU A 257 6.96 0.14 2.84
C GLU A 257 6.18 1.44 2.71
N LYS A 258 4.91 1.31 2.33
CA LYS A 258 4.06 2.45 2.03
C LYS A 258 2.86 2.41 2.92
N PHE A 259 2.46 3.58 3.42
CA PHE A 259 1.20 3.71 4.12
C PHE A 259 0.32 4.78 3.48
N ASN A 260 -0.96 4.68 3.77
CA ASN A 260 -1.93 5.76 3.59
C ASN A 260 -2.77 5.87 4.86
N ASN A 261 -3.28 7.05 5.15
CA ASN A 261 -4.21 7.26 6.25
C ASN A 261 -5.56 7.68 5.67
N PHE A 262 -6.61 6.96 6.04
CA PHE A 262 -7.99 7.28 5.73
C PHE A 262 -8.62 7.88 6.98
N HIS A 263 -9.13 9.10 6.87
CA HIS A 263 -9.78 9.78 7.99
C HIS A 263 -11.09 10.44 7.58
N LYS A 264 -12.11 10.42 8.45
CA LYS A 264 -13.40 11.09 8.17
C LYS A 264 -13.29 12.62 8.21
N ASP A 265 -12.33 13.15 8.97
CA ASP A 265 -11.98 14.57 8.98
C ASP A 265 -10.86 14.89 7.98
N GLN A 266 -11.18 15.62 6.91
CA GLN A 266 -10.21 16.08 5.91
C GLN A 266 -9.14 17.02 6.51
N LYS A 267 -9.41 17.72 7.61
CA LYS A 267 -8.43 18.56 8.31
C LYS A 267 -7.29 17.72 8.89
N VAL A 268 -7.58 16.55 9.44
CA VAL A 268 -6.57 15.62 9.96
C VAL A 268 -5.65 15.17 8.83
N ILE A 269 -6.22 14.84 7.68
CA ILE A 269 -5.47 14.46 6.49
C ILE A 269 -4.56 15.58 5.99
N ARG A 270 -5.08 16.80 5.85
CA ARG A 270 -4.29 17.95 5.41
C ARG A 270 -3.13 18.23 6.36
N ASN A 271 -3.38 18.18 7.67
CA ASN A 271 -2.33 18.38 8.67
C ASN A 271 -1.27 17.27 8.57
N LEU A 272 -1.68 16.01 8.36
CA LEU A 272 -0.76 14.90 8.16
C LEU A 272 0.16 15.12 6.95
N LEU A 273 -0.36 15.65 5.84
CA LEU A 273 0.42 15.90 4.63
C LEU A 273 1.55 16.92 4.82
N VAL A 274 1.42 17.84 5.77
CA VAL A 274 2.40 18.91 6.00
C VAL A 274 3.19 18.74 7.31
N SER A 275 2.85 17.74 8.12
CA SER A 275 3.48 17.49 9.42
C SER A 275 4.35 16.23 9.38
N LYS A 276 5.67 16.44 9.25
CA LYS A 276 6.66 15.34 9.32
C LYS A 276 6.58 14.59 10.65
N GLU A 277 6.35 15.31 11.76
CA GLU A 277 6.16 14.71 13.08
C GLU A 277 4.94 13.77 13.11
N ALA A 278 3.83 14.16 12.48
CA ALA A 278 2.64 13.30 12.41
C ALA A 278 2.89 12.06 11.55
N GLN A 279 3.61 12.21 10.44
CA GLN A 279 4.03 11.08 9.58
C GLN A 279 4.95 10.12 10.33
N ASP A 280 5.94 10.64 11.06
CA ASP A 280 6.89 9.84 11.85
C ASP A 280 6.19 9.07 12.97
N LYS A 281 5.15 9.62 13.57
CA LYS A 281 4.32 8.90 14.55
C LYS A 281 3.59 7.72 13.92
N ILE A 282 3.12 7.83 12.68
CA ILE A 282 2.49 6.72 11.96
C ILE A 282 3.54 5.65 11.61
N ASP A 283 4.68 6.06 11.07
CA ASP A 283 5.78 5.13 10.77
C ASP A 283 6.25 4.37 12.01
N ALA A 284 6.38 5.05 13.15
CA ALA A 284 6.76 4.42 14.41
C ALA A 284 5.71 3.38 14.88
N LYS A 285 4.42 3.67 14.74
CA LYS A 285 3.34 2.70 15.05
C LYS A 285 3.42 1.48 14.14
N LEU A 286 3.56 1.69 12.83
CA LEU A 286 3.66 0.60 11.85
C LEU A 286 4.92 -0.25 12.11
N ALA A 287 6.03 0.37 12.51
CA ALA A 287 7.25 -0.33 12.92
C ALA A 287 7.05 -1.21 14.15
N ASP A 288 6.46 -0.66 15.22
CA ASP A 288 6.14 -1.41 16.44
C ASP A 288 5.20 -2.59 16.16
N TRP A 289 4.12 -2.34 15.40
CA TRP A 289 3.18 -3.38 15.01
C TRP A 289 3.81 -4.47 14.14
N SER A 290 4.66 -4.11 13.19
CA SER A 290 5.38 -5.07 12.34
C SER A 290 6.31 -5.96 13.16
N LEU A 291 7.04 -5.37 14.11
CA LEU A 291 7.95 -6.10 14.99
C LEU A 291 7.17 -7.10 15.86
N LYS A 292 6.11 -6.65 16.54
CA LYS A 292 5.26 -7.51 17.38
C LYS A 292 4.61 -8.64 16.58
N ALA A 293 4.13 -8.35 15.38
CA ALA A 293 3.56 -9.36 14.50
C ALA A 293 4.60 -10.41 14.11
N LYS A 294 5.82 -9.97 13.76
CA LYS A 294 6.93 -10.86 13.38
C LYS A 294 7.31 -11.78 14.54
N GLU A 295 7.55 -11.21 15.72
CA GLU A 295 7.90 -11.98 16.93
C GLU A 295 6.82 -13.02 17.26
N TYR A 296 5.54 -12.66 17.15
CA TYR A 296 4.44 -13.58 17.37
C TYR A 296 4.39 -14.73 16.37
N VAL A 297 4.53 -14.43 15.08
CA VAL A 297 4.50 -15.44 14.01
C VAL A 297 5.71 -16.37 14.12
N GLU A 298 6.90 -15.83 14.36
CA GLU A 298 8.12 -16.62 14.57
C GLU A 298 7.99 -17.54 15.78
N LYS A 299 7.49 -17.03 16.92
CA LYS A 299 7.23 -17.84 18.11
C LYS A 299 6.20 -18.94 17.85
N THR A 300 5.11 -18.61 17.16
CA THR A 300 4.04 -19.57 16.83
C THR A 300 4.56 -20.67 15.90
N TYR A 301 5.35 -20.29 14.89
CA TYR A 301 6.00 -21.23 13.97
C TYR A 301 6.99 -22.13 14.70
N ALA A 302 7.86 -21.57 15.55
CA ALA A 302 8.81 -22.34 16.36
C ALA A 302 8.08 -23.33 17.29
N ALA A 303 6.98 -22.92 17.93
CA ALA A 303 6.17 -23.80 18.76
C ALA A 303 5.52 -24.94 17.96
N LYS A 304 5.04 -24.66 16.74
CA LYS A 304 4.52 -25.69 15.83
C LYS A 304 5.62 -26.68 15.43
N VAL A 305 6.78 -26.18 15.02
CA VAL A 305 7.94 -27.02 14.66
C VAL A 305 8.36 -27.90 15.84
N ALA A 306 8.43 -27.35 17.05
CA ALA A 306 8.76 -28.11 18.25
C ALA A 306 7.73 -29.20 18.56
N LYS A 307 6.43 -28.90 18.40
CA LYS A 307 5.34 -29.88 18.53
C LYS A 307 5.46 -31.00 17.48
N ASP A 308 5.73 -30.62 16.23
CA ASP A 308 5.92 -31.58 15.14
C ASP A 308 7.13 -32.49 15.40
N ILE A 309 8.26 -31.94 15.86
CA ILE A 309 9.45 -32.71 16.28
C ILE A 309 9.12 -33.70 17.40
N LYS A 310 8.37 -33.27 18.43
CA LYS A 310 7.97 -34.11 19.56
C LYS A 310 7.05 -35.27 19.16
N ASN A 311 6.18 -35.03 18.17
CA ASN A 311 5.21 -36.00 17.69
C ASN A 311 5.73 -36.88 16.55
N ARG A 312 6.81 -36.47 15.89
CA ARG A 312 7.41 -37.22 14.80
C ARG A 312 7.97 -38.54 15.30
N ARG A 313 7.73 -39.60 14.53
CA ARG A 313 8.26 -40.94 14.75
C ARG A 313 9.03 -41.40 13.52
N LEU A 314 9.92 -42.36 13.73
CA LEU A 314 10.53 -43.07 12.63
C LEU A 314 9.46 -43.88 11.86
N PRO A 315 9.59 -44.00 10.53
CA PRO A 315 8.75 -44.92 9.77
C PRO A 315 8.85 -46.35 10.28
N SER A 316 7.78 -47.13 10.15
CA SER A 316 7.82 -48.55 10.52
C SER A 316 8.83 -49.31 9.66
N LYS A 317 9.56 -50.23 10.27
CA LYS A 317 10.42 -51.17 9.56
C LYS A 317 9.56 -52.13 8.75
N GLY A 318 9.92 -52.35 7.49
CA GLY A 318 9.32 -53.34 6.60
C GLY A 318 10.16 -54.61 6.62
N LEU A 319 10.92 -54.86 5.55
CA LEU A 319 11.85 -55.98 5.46
C LEU A 319 12.89 -55.94 6.59
N SER A 320 12.96 -57.02 7.37
CA SER A 320 13.95 -57.19 8.43
C SER A 320 14.98 -58.23 8.03
N ASN A 321 16.21 -57.79 7.75
CA ASN A 321 17.34 -58.64 7.40
C ASN A 321 18.64 -58.00 7.89
N SER A 322 19.22 -58.59 8.95
CA SER A 322 20.38 -58.02 9.65
C SER A 322 21.63 -57.87 8.77
N ALA A 323 21.84 -58.77 7.80
CA ALA A 323 22.97 -58.69 6.89
C ALA A 323 22.81 -57.54 5.89
N LEU A 324 21.61 -57.39 5.32
CA LEU A 324 21.31 -56.30 4.38
C LEU A 324 21.24 -54.94 5.07
N GLU A 325 20.78 -54.87 6.31
CA GLU A 325 20.78 -53.63 7.12
C GLU A 325 22.20 -53.16 7.44
N LYS A 326 23.13 -54.07 7.75
CA LYS A 326 24.55 -53.72 7.91
C LYS A 326 25.11 -53.10 6.62
N GLN A 327 24.75 -53.66 5.45
CA GLN A 327 25.15 -53.09 4.16
C GLN A 327 24.48 -51.73 3.92
N ALA A 328 23.21 -51.56 4.28
CA ALA A 328 22.51 -50.28 4.17
C ALA A 328 23.16 -49.18 5.03
N ILE A 329 23.64 -49.51 6.23
CA ILE A 329 24.39 -48.56 7.07
C ILE A 329 25.71 -48.13 6.40
N VAL A 330 26.45 -49.08 5.83
CA VAL A 330 27.69 -48.78 5.08
C VAL A 330 27.39 -47.90 3.87
N ALA A 331 26.36 -48.23 3.10
CA ALA A 331 25.89 -47.44 1.96
C ALA A 331 25.49 -46.01 2.37
N ALA A 332 24.74 -45.87 3.46
CA ALA A 332 24.33 -44.58 4.01
C ALA A 332 25.53 -43.74 4.45
N LYS A 333 26.54 -44.34 5.12
CA LYS A 333 27.79 -43.66 5.49
C LYS A 333 28.59 -43.23 4.26
N SER A 334 28.67 -44.07 3.23
CA SER A 334 29.33 -43.72 1.97
C SER A 334 28.67 -42.53 1.30
N TRP A 335 27.33 -42.52 1.24
CA TRP A 335 26.56 -41.39 0.72
C TRP A 335 26.80 -40.12 1.54
N ALA A 336 26.67 -40.22 2.87
CA ALA A 336 26.89 -39.09 3.78
C ALA A 336 28.28 -38.46 3.57
N ASN A 337 29.32 -39.29 3.44
CA ASN A 337 30.69 -38.82 3.17
C ASN A 337 30.82 -38.16 1.78
N GLN A 338 30.24 -38.76 0.74
CA GLN A 338 30.28 -38.21 -0.62
C GLN A 338 29.65 -36.81 -0.70
N TYR A 339 28.61 -36.57 0.08
CA TYR A 339 27.89 -35.30 0.12
C TYR A 339 28.25 -34.42 1.33
N ASN A 340 29.35 -34.75 2.04
CA ASN A 340 29.87 -33.99 3.19
C ASN A 340 28.83 -33.68 4.27
N TRP A 341 27.99 -34.66 4.62
CA TRP A 341 27.02 -34.52 5.69
C TRP A 341 27.73 -34.36 7.03
N GLU A 342 27.24 -33.42 7.84
CA GLU A 342 27.80 -33.17 9.17
C GLU A 342 27.22 -34.11 10.24
N GLU A 343 26.09 -34.74 9.95
CA GLU A 343 25.40 -35.65 10.86
C GLU A 343 26.09 -37.02 10.94
N THR A 344 26.01 -37.62 12.12
CA THR A 344 26.51 -38.99 12.33
C THR A 344 25.42 -40.00 12.02
N ILE A 345 25.63 -40.86 11.02
CA ILE A 345 24.71 -41.96 10.69
C ILE A 345 24.69 -42.99 11.82
N THR A 346 23.53 -43.19 12.44
CA THR A 346 23.34 -44.12 13.56
C THR A 346 22.65 -45.41 13.14
N LYS A 347 21.67 -45.34 12.23
CA LYS A 347 20.93 -46.50 11.71
C LYS A 347 20.57 -46.31 10.24
N ALA A 348 20.38 -47.43 9.55
CA ALA A 348 19.72 -47.46 8.25
C ALA A 348 18.95 -48.77 8.16
N TYR A 349 17.70 -48.71 7.71
CA TYR A 349 16.84 -49.89 7.56
C TYR A 349 15.80 -49.71 6.46
N PHE A 350 15.18 -50.81 6.05
CA PHE A 350 14.17 -50.82 5.00
C PHE A 350 12.77 -50.59 5.57
N THR A 351 12.02 -49.73 4.90
CA THR A 351 10.61 -49.45 5.20
C THR A 351 9.69 -50.18 4.22
N GLY A 352 10.19 -50.50 3.02
CA GLY A 352 9.49 -51.38 2.09
C GLY A 352 9.46 -52.83 2.60
N ASN A 353 8.38 -53.55 2.30
CA ASN A 353 8.23 -54.95 2.69
C ASN A 353 8.94 -55.91 1.72
N ASP A 354 9.15 -55.49 0.47
CA ASP A 354 9.81 -56.27 -0.56
C ASP A 354 10.58 -55.37 -1.53
N TRP A 355 11.45 -55.99 -2.32
CA TRP A 355 12.27 -55.36 -3.32
C TRP A 355 11.52 -55.23 -4.66
N SER A 356 11.59 -54.05 -5.27
CA SER A 356 11.18 -53.84 -6.66
C SER A 356 12.33 -54.16 -7.62
N ILE A 357 12.14 -55.18 -8.47
CA ILE A 357 13.10 -55.50 -9.55
C ILE A 357 12.96 -54.47 -10.67
N TYR A 358 14.08 -53.96 -11.16
CA TYR A 358 14.11 -53.13 -12.37
C TYR A 358 14.91 -53.81 -13.48
N ARG A 359 14.40 -53.65 -14.70
CA ARG A 359 14.86 -54.31 -15.92
C ARG A 359 15.17 -53.27 -16.99
N ASN A 360 16.03 -53.61 -17.95
CA ASN A 360 16.19 -52.78 -19.15
C ASN A 360 15.00 -52.95 -20.11
N SER A 361 15.00 -52.23 -21.23
CA SER A 361 13.96 -52.31 -22.26
C SER A 361 13.77 -53.69 -22.89
N LEU A 362 14.77 -54.57 -22.76
CA LEU A 362 14.75 -55.95 -23.26
C LEU A 362 14.32 -56.97 -22.20
N GLY A 363 13.91 -56.52 -21.01
CA GLY A 363 13.48 -57.39 -19.91
C GLY A 363 14.61 -58.02 -19.09
N VAL A 364 15.88 -57.71 -19.40
CA VAL A 364 17.03 -58.20 -18.64
C VAL A 364 17.06 -57.52 -17.28
N GLN A 365 17.18 -58.32 -16.21
CA GLN A 365 17.26 -57.83 -14.83
C GLN A 365 18.56 -57.06 -14.60
N LEU A 366 18.43 -55.80 -14.19
CA LEU A 366 19.57 -54.94 -13.87
C LEU A 366 19.86 -54.88 -12.38
N GLY A 367 18.82 -55.03 -11.56
CA GLY A 367 18.96 -54.95 -10.12
C GLY A 367 17.60 -54.91 -9.44
N ARG A 368 17.63 -54.52 -8.16
CA ARG A 368 16.45 -54.33 -7.34
C ARG A 368 16.63 -53.14 -6.40
N ARG A 369 15.53 -52.50 -6.02
CA ARG A 369 15.50 -51.37 -5.08
C ARG A 369 14.41 -51.50 -4.04
N ILE A 370 14.59 -50.84 -2.90
CA ILE A 370 13.66 -50.86 -1.78
C ILE A 370 13.70 -49.51 -1.06
N SER A 371 12.53 -49.05 -0.60
CA SER A 371 12.45 -47.85 0.24
C SER A 371 13.02 -48.14 1.63
N GLY A 372 13.71 -47.15 2.19
CA GLY A 372 14.23 -47.22 3.53
C GLY A 372 14.39 -45.84 4.14
N VAL A 373 15.04 -45.82 5.29
CA VAL A 373 15.43 -44.58 5.96
C VAL A 373 16.86 -44.64 6.43
N ILE A 374 17.46 -43.46 6.47
CA ILE A 374 18.78 -43.20 7.06
C ILE A 374 18.53 -42.34 8.29
N VAL A 375 18.91 -42.84 9.46
CA VAL A 375 18.72 -42.17 10.75
C VAL A 375 20.06 -41.65 11.25
N MET A 376 20.04 -40.44 11.78
CA MET A 376 21.25 -39.65 12.03
C MET A 376 21.12 -38.84 13.31
N LYS A 377 22.25 -38.62 13.97
CA LYS A 377 22.38 -37.71 15.10
C LYS A 377 22.96 -36.38 14.61
N ARG A 378 22.34 -35.27 15.00
CA ARG A 378 22.73 -33.90 14.64
C ARG A 378 23.65 -33.31 15.71
N LYS A 379 24.43 -32.28 15.33
CA LYS A 379 25.32 -31.54 16.25
C LYS A 379 24.55 -30.82 17.36
N ASP A 380 23.32 -30.37 17.08
CA ASP A 380 22.43 -29.70 18.03
C ASP A 380 21.82 -30.64 19.11
N GLY A 381 22.20 -31.93 19.09
CA GLY A 381 21.73 -32.94 20.04
C GLY A 381 20.39 -33.59 19.67
N THR A 382 19.71 -33.12 18.63
CA THR A 382 18.51 -33.77 18.09
C THR A 382 18.87 -34.91 17.15
N CYS A 383 17.86 -35.70 16.77
CA CYS A 383 18.01 -36.73 15.76
C CYS A 383 17.22 -36.34 14.53
N SER A 384 17.52 -37.00 13.42
CA SER A 384 16.77 -36.82 12.18
C SER A 384 16.79 -38.07 11.32
N PHE A 385 15.93 -38.12 10.33
CA PHE A 385 16.02 -39.13 9.28
C PHE A 385 15.75 -38.55 7.90
N HIS A 386 16.28 -39.24 6.89
CA HIS A 386 15.89 -39.09 5.49
C HIS A 386 15.18 -40.34 5.01
N HIS A 387 14.18 -40.16 4.15
CA HIS A 387 13.73 -41.25 3.29
C HIS A 387 14.78 -41.49 2.21
N ALA A 388 15.13 -42.76 2.00
CA ALA A 388 16.13 -43.18 1.05
C ALA A 388 15.60 -44.32 0.19
N THR A 389 16.19 -44.48 -0.99
CA THR A 389 16.05 -45.68 -1.80
C THR A 389 17.38 -46.42 -1.76
N PHE A 390 17.35 -47.66 -1.30
CA PHE A 390 18.49 -48.57 -1.33
C PHE A 390 18.35 -49.51 -2.51
N ALA A 391 19.46 -49.86 -3.16
CA ALA A 391 19.45 -50.73 -4.33
C ALA A 391 20.59 -51.75 -4.29
N GLN A 392 20.43 -52.83 -5.06
CA GLN A 392 21.46 -53.83 -5.35
C GLN A 392 21.47 -54.09 -6.85
N GLN A 393 22.65 -54.01 -7.46
CA GLN A 393 22.83 -54.42 -8.85
C GLN A 393 22.77 -55.95 -8.97
N TYR A 394 22.33 -56.44 -10.13
CA TYR A 394 22.36 -57.86 -10.46
C TYR A 394 23.42 -58.10 -11.54
N ASN A 395 24.34 -59.04 -11.30
CA ASN A 395 25.46 -59.32 -12.20
C ASN A 395 25.25 -60.58 -13.06
N GLY A 396 24.03 -61.11 -13.13
CA GLY A 396 23.72 -62.36 -13.84
C GLY A 396 23.78 -63.63 -12.97
N SER A 397 24.42 -63.59 -11.80
CA SER A 397 24.46 -64.72 -10.86
C SER A 397 23.88 -64.39 -9.49
N GLY A 398 23.92 -63.13 -9.05
CA GLY A 398 23.38 -62.72 -7.77
C GLY A 398 23.28 -61.21 -7.58
N TYR A 399 22.61 -60.81 -6.51
CA TYR A 399 22.53 -59.40 -6.10
C TYR A 399 23.82 -58.98 -5.39
N GLN A 400 24.39 -57.86 -5.82
CA GLN A 400 25.60 -57.28 -5.29
C GLN A 400 25.34 -56.53 -3.97
N LYS A 401 26.35 -55.84 -3.43
CA LYS A 401 26.21 -55.07 -2.19
C LYS A 401 25.13 -53.99 -2.30
N VAL A 402 24.44 -53.73 -1.19
CA VAL A 402 23.51 -52.60 -1.09
C VAL A 402 24.26 -51.28 -1.27
N PHE A 403 23.70 -50.37 -2.07
CA PHE A 403 24.12 -48.98 -2.19
C PHE A 403 22.91 -48.04 -2.04
N THR A 404 23.16 -46.77 -1.75
CA THR A 404 22.11 -45.73 -1.70
C THR A 404 21.90 -45.21 -3.12
N GLU A 405 20.73 -45.46 -3.69
CA GLU A 405 20.36 -45.01 -5.04
C GLU A 405 19.91 -43.54 -5.03
N GLY A 406 19.22 -43.11 -3.98
CA GLY A 406 18.77 -41.73 -3.86
C GLY A 406 18.15 -41.40 -2.51
N ILE A 407 18.02 -40.10 -2.25
CA ILE A 407 17.48 -39.54 -1.01
C ILE A 407 16.37 -38.54 -1.34
N VAL A 408 15.27 -38.58 -0.59
CA VAL A 408 14.21 -37.58 -0.69
C VAL A 408 14.68 -36.29 0.00
N PRO A 409 14.67 -35.12 -0.69
CA PRO A 409 15.00 -33.84 -0.09
C PRO A 409 14.08 -33.51 1.10
N GLY A 410 14.64 -32.86 2.12
CA GLY A 410 13.92 -32.53 3.34
C GLY A 410 14.24 -33.49 4.49
N GLN A 411 15.00 -33.00 5.45
CA GLN A 411 15.39 -33.75 6.64
C GLN A 411 14.27 -33.70 7.69
N ASN A 412 13.94 -34.85 8.24
CA ASN A 412 12.87 -34.99 9.23
C ASN A 412 13.46 -35.04 10.64
N VAL A 413 13.42 -33.91 11.36
CA VAL A 413 13.96 -33.81 12.74
C VAL A 413 13.00 -34.42 13.76
N LEU A 414 13.50 -35.17 14.74
CA LEU A 414 12.71 -35.79 15.81
C LEU A 414 13.53 -35.89 17.11
N GLU A 415 12.85 -36.15 18.23
CA GLU A 415 13.53 -36.44 19.49
C GLU A 415 14.29 -37.77 19.43
N CYS A 416 15.55 -37.80 19.86
CA CYS A 416 16.40 -38.99 19.80
C CYS A 416 15.87 -40.20 20.57
N LYS A 417 14.98 -40.01 21.56
CA LYS A 417 14.37 -41.14 22.28
C LYS A 417 13.50 -42.03 21.40
N TYR A 418 13.02 -41.52 20.26
CA TYR A 418 12.23 -42.29 19.28
C TYR A 418 13.09 -42.97 18.22
N VAL A 419 14.42 -42.91 18.36
CA VAL A 419 15.37 -43.54 17.43
C VAL A 419 15.84 -44.91 17.91
N ASN A 420 15.66 -45.22 19.20
CA ASN A 420 16.20 -46.44 19.82
C ASN A 420 15.46 -47.72 19.42
#